data_AF-A0AAN4HGX5-F1
#
_entry.id   AF-A0AAN4HGX5-F1
#
_cell.length_a   1.000
_cell.length_b   1.000
_cell.length_c   1.000
_cell.angle_alpha   90.00
_cell.angle_beta   90.00
_cell.angle_gamma   90.00
#
_symmetry.space_group_name_H-M   'P 1'
#
loop_
_entity.id
_entity.type
_entity.pdbx_description
1 polymer ?
#
loop_
_entity_poly.entity_id
_entity_poly.type
_entity_poly.pdbx_seq_one_letter_code
_entity_poly.pdbx_strand_id
1 'polypeptide(L)'
;MGDILKNAQPIWKRTWFRYLGAFFIVQLLFILCEITAWAPNFRPGGEFFNRILNSQFFTEWFTLYTIPQFNVFTAFFAITLLPYALVGAMKDVTSRKNIKE
;
A
#
# COMPACT_ATOMS: atom_id res chain seq x y z
N MET A 1 -38.53 -3.79 -2.43
CA MET A 1 -37.49 -4.40 -3.31
C MET A 1 -36.72 -3.37 -4.15
N GLY A 2 -37.27 -2.18 -4.43
CA GLY A 2 -36.56 -1.09 -5.14
C GLY A 2 -35.74 -0.15 -4.24
N ASP A 3 -35.81 -0.35 -2.92
CA ASP A 3 -35.26 0.51 -1.87
C ASP A 3 -33.87 0.07 -1.36
N ILE A 4 -33.54 -1.23 -1.48
CA ILE A 4 -32.29 -1.81 -0.95
C ILE A 4 -31.08 -1.51 -1.86
N LEU A 5 -31.31 -1.30 -3.17
CA LEU A 5 -30.23 -0.99 -4.12
C LEU A 5 -29.80 0.48 -4.14
N LYS A 6 -30.61 1.39 -3.57
CA LYS A 6 -30.38 2.85 -3.70
C LYS A 6 -29.31 3.38 -2.75
N ASN A 7 -28.87 2.58 -1.77
CA ASN A 7 -27.94 2.99 -0.71
C ASN A 7 -26.60 2.22 -0.71
N ALA A 8 -26.24 1.53 -1.79
CA ALA A 8 -24.90 0.98 -1.91
C ALA A 8 -23.89 2.15 -2.04
N GLN A 9 -23.20 2.46 -0.94
CA GLN A 9 -22.14 3.48 -0.95
C GLN A 9 -21.18 3.21 -2.12
N PRO A 10 -20.89 4.20 -2.98
CA PRO A 10 -19.98 4.03 -4.11
C PRO A 10 -18.63 3.51 -3.61
N ILE A 11 -17.96 2.66 -4.40
CA ILE A 11 -16.73 1.96 -4.00
C ILE A 11 -15.66 2.95 -3.49
N TRP A 12 -15.58 4.12 -4.11
CA TRP A 12 -14.67 5.22 -3.76
C TRP A 12 -14.92 5.84 -2.36
N LYS A 13 -16.11 5.67 -1.80
CA LYS A 13 -16.43 6.09 -0.41
C LYS A 13 -16.04 5.03 0.62
N ARG A 14 -15.69 3.81 0.20
CA ARG A 14 -15.30 2.73 1.12
C ARG A 14 -13.90 3.01 1.67
N THR A 15 -13.76 2.92 2.98
CA THR A 15 -12.50 3.20 3.68
C THR A 15 -11.37 2.30 3.19
N TRP A 16 -11.63 1.01 2.97
CA TRP A 16 -10.64 0.06 2.46
C TRP A 16 -10.08 0.47 1.08
N PHE A 17 -10.93 1.02 0.20
CA PHE A 17 -10.52 1.49 -1.13
C PHE A 17 -9.59 2.71 -1.04
N ARG A 18 -9.78 3.56 -0.02
CA ARG A 18 -8.89 4.71 0.22
C ARG A 18 -7.49 4.26 0.65
N TYR A 19 -7.38 3.29 1.55
CA TYR A 19 -6.08 2.76 1.97
C TYR A 19 -5.36 2.04 0.83
N LEU A 20 -6.10 1.26 0.05
CA LEU A 20 -5.58 0.61 -1.15
C LEU A 20 -5.12 1.64 -2.19
N GLY A 21 -5.95 2.65 -2.46
CA GLY A 21 -5.60 3.75 -3.35
C GLY A 21 -4.37 4.53 -2.88
N ALA A 22 -4.27 4.85 -1.59
CA ALA A 22 -3.10 5.52 -1.02
C ALA A 22 -1.83 4.67 -1.19
N PHE A 23 -1.90 3.37 -0.93
CA PHE A 23 -0.79 2.44 -1.18
C PHE A 23 -0.35 2.50 -2.64
N PHE A 24 -1.27 2.35 -3.59
CA PHE A 24 -0.96 2.39 -5.02
C PHE A 24 -0.37 3.73 -5.48
N ILE A 25 -0.90 4.86 -4.99
CA ILE A 25 -0.37 6.19 -5.31
C ILE A 25 1.09 6.29 -4.86
N VAL A 26 1.41 5.85 -3.64
CA VAL A 26 2.80 5.88 -3.14
C VAL A 26 3.70 4.97 -3.98
N GLN A 27 3.25 3.77 -4.35
CA GLN A 27 4.04 2.87 -5.21
C GLN A 27 4.28 3.48 -6.60
N LEU A 28 3.28 4.13 -7.18
CA LEU A 28 3.42 4.83 -8.46
C LEU A 28 4.43 5.97 -8.36
N LEU A 29 4.40 6.74 -7.27
CA LEU A 29 5.40 7.79 -7.04
C LEU A 29 6.82 7.21 -6.96
N PHE A 30 7.04 6.12 -6.24
CA PHE A 30 8.36 5.47 -6.17
C PHE A 30 8.82 4.95 -7.52
N ILE A 31 7.93 4.32 -8.30
CA ILE A 31 8.23 3.86 -9.67
C ILE A 31 8.61 5.04 -10.57
N LEU A 32 7.88 6.15 -10.51
CA LEU A 32 8.21 7.35 -11.29
C LEU A 32 9.57 7.94 -10.90
N CYS A 33 9.88 8.01 -9.60
CA CYS A 33 11.19 8.45 -9.10
C CYS A 33 12.32 7.55 -9.65
N GLU A 34 12.13 6.23 -9.60
CA GLU A 34 13.08 5.24 -10.10
C GLU A 34 13.31 5.38 -11.62
N ILE A 35 12.24 5.43 -12.42
CA ILE A 35 12.32 5.52 -13.89
C ILE A 35 12.95 6.85 -14.33
N THR A 36 12.66 7.93 -13.63
CA THR A 36 13.22 9.25 -13.93
C THR A 36 14.64 9.44 -13.38
N ALA A 37 15.20 8.42 -12.70
CA ALA A 37 16.43 8.50 -11.92
C ALA A 37 16.44 9.69 -10.94
N TRP A 38 15.26 10.16 -10.55
CA TRP A 38 15.09 11.27 -9.63
C TRP A 38 14.94 10.71 -8.22
N ALA A 39 16.01 10.80 -7.44
CA ALA A 39 16.00 10.46 -6.03
C ALA A 39 15.84 11.72 -5.17
N PRO A 40 14.93 11.72 -4.17
CA PRO A 40 14.97 12.71 -3.11
C PRO A 40 16.35 12.70 -2.44
N ASN A 41 16.85 13.87 -2.04
CA ASN A 41 18.09 13.97 -1.28
C ASN A 41 17.86 13.45 0.16
N PHE A 42 17.94 12.13 0.33
CA PHE A 42 17.81 11.49 1.64
C PHE A 42 19.00 11.87 2.49
N ARG A 43 18.74 12.56 3.61
CA ARG A 43 19.77 12.72 4.63
C ARG A 43 20.16 11.33 5.16
N PRO A 44 21.45 11.09 5.44
CA PRO A 44 21.86 9.86 6.09
C PRO A 44 21.03 9.66 7.35
N GLY A 45 20.37 8.51 7.44
CA GLY A 45 19.56 8.17 8.59
C GLY A 45 20.44 7.97 9.83
N GLY A 46 19.81 7.90 11.00
CA GLY A 46 20.50 7.43 12.19
C GLY A 46 21.00 5.98 12.02
N GLU A 47 21.91 5.56 12.90
CA GLU A 47 22.54 4.23 12.89
C GLU A 47 21.50 3.10 12.73
N PHE A 48 20.38 3.20 13.44
CA PHE A 48 19.27 2.24 13.35
C PHE A 48 18.70 2.11 11.93
N PHE A 49 18.40 3.23 11.27
CA PHE A 49 17.82 3.20 9.93
C PHE A 49 18.83 2.69 8.90
N ASN A 50 20.10 3.08 9.03
CA ASN A 50 21.16 2.53 8.17
C ASN A 50 21.31 1.02 8.35
N ARG A 51 21.18 0.49 9.57
CA ARG A 51 21.20 -0.95 9.81
C ARG A 51 20.02 -1.67 9.14
N ILE A 52 18.83 -1.08 9.12
CA ILE A 52 17.67 -1.65 8.40
C ILE A 52 17.94 -1.66 6.89
N LEU A 53 18.37 -0.53 6.33
CA LEU A 53 18.65 -0.41 4.89
C LEU A 53 19.66 -1.44 4.39
N ASN A 54 20.67 -1.76 5.21
CA ASN A 54 21.72 -2.72 4.88
C ASN A 54 21.45 -4.14 5.42
N SER A 55 20.25 -4.42 5.91
CA SER A 55 19.90 -5.77 6.35
C SER A 55 19.71 -6.70 5.16
N GLN A 56 20.03 -7.99 5.35
CA GLN A 56 19.89 -9.02 4.31
C GLN A 56 18.49 -9.02 3.67
N PHE A 57 17.46 -8.76 4.47
CA PHE A 57 16.09 -8.68 3.98
C PHE A 57 15.92 -7.60 2.90
N PHE A 58 16.47 -6.40 3.10
CA PHE A 58 16.34 -5.28 2.16
C PHE A 58 17.41 -5.22 1.07
N THR A 59 18.49 -5.98 1.21
CA THR A 59 19.56 -6.05 0.20
C THR A 59 19.47 -7.26 -0.72
N GLU A 60 18.79 -8.34 -0.30
CA GLU A 60 18.70 -9.58 -1.09
C GLU A 60 17.27 -10.01 -1.40
N TRP A 61 16.36 -9.93 -0.41
CA TRP A 61 15.03 -10.52 -0.53
C TRP A 61 13.96 -9.52 -1.00
N PHE A 62 14.06 -8.27 -0.57
CA PHE A 62 13.06 -7.23 -0.80
C PHE A 62 13.67 -6.05 -1.58
N THR A 63 14.16 -6.33 -2.78
CA THR A 63 14.84 -5.38 -3.68
C THR A 63 13.93 -4.94 -4.83
N LEU A 64 12.76 -4.35 -4.51
CA LEU A 64 11.79 -3.89 -5.52
C LEU A 64 12.27 -2.66 -6.29
N TYR A 65 13.08 -1.82 -5.63
CA TYR A 65 13.65 -0.58 -6.14
C TYR A 65 15.16 -0.59 -5.92
N THR A 66 15.91 0.11 -6.78
CA THR A 66 17.35 0.30 -6.60
C THR A 66 17.62 1.21 -5.40
N ILE A 67 16.74 2.19 -5.15
CA ILE A 67 16.83 3.09 -4.00
C ILE A 67 16.40 2.35 -2.72
N PRO A 68 17.31 2.07 -1.77
CA PRO A 68 17.01 1.20 -0.61
C PRO A 68 15.91 1.74 0.30
N GLN A 69 15.78 3.07 0.40
CA GLN A 69 14.75 3.73 1.20
C GLN A 69 13.34 3.39 0.70
N PHE A 70 13.14 3.28 -0.63
CA PHE A 70 11.85 2.93 -1.21
C PHE A 70 11.45 1.51 -0.86
N ASN A 71 12.40 0.56 -0.82
CA ASN A 71 12.14 -0.81 -0.38
C ASN A 71 11.61 -0.85 1.07
N VAL A 72 12.28 -0.14 1.98
CA VAL A 72 11.87 -0.09 3.39
C VAL A 72 10.50 0.57 3.54
N PHE A 73 10.26 1.69 2.85
CA PHE A 73 8.94 2.35 2.90
C PHE A 73 7.84 1.50 2.29
N THR A 74 8.10 0.81 1.19
CA THR A 74 7.13 -0.11 0.58
C THR A 74 6.80 -1.26 1.52
N ALA A 75 7.79 -1.86 2.19
CA ALA A 75 7.52 -2.88 3.21
C ALA A 75 6.69 -2.33 4.37
N PHE A 76 7.01 -1.13 4.87
CA PHE A 76 6.24 -0.46 5.92
C PHE A 76 4.79 -0.21 5.52
N PHE A 77 4.56 0.36 4.32
CA PHE A 77 3.21 0.61 3.82
C PHE A 77 2.46 -0.69 3.49
N ALA A 78 3.15 -1.71 3.01
CA ALA A 78 2.56 -3.02 2.78
C ALA A 78 2.04 -3.61 4.10
N ILE A 79 2.85 -3.62 5.16
CA ILE A 79 2.46 -4.18 6.47
C ILE A 79 1.33 -3.37 7.13
N THR A 80 1.32 -2.06 6.96
CA THR A 80 0.34 -1.19 7.64
C THR A 80 -0.96 -1.00 6.85
N LEU A 81 -0.91 -0.88 5.53
CA LEU A 81 -2.07 -0.54 4.69
C LEU A 81 -2.73 -1.77 4.06
N LEU A 82 -1.96 -2.75 3.59
CA LEU A 82 -2.54 -3.90 2.88
C LEU A 82 -3.45 -4.75 3.77
N PRO A 83 -3.10 -5.12 5.02
CA PRO A 83 -4.00 -5.91 5.84
C PRO A 83 -5.35 -5.22 6.06
N TYR A 84 -5.35 -3.91 6.31
CA TYR A 84 -6.58 -3.15 6.50
C TYR A 84 -7.42 -3.10 5.22
N ALA A 85 -6.78 -2.86 4.07
CA ALA A 85 -7.44 -2.87 2.78
C ALA A 85 -8.05 -4.25 2.45
N LEU A 86 -7.29 -5.33 2.68
CA LEU A 86 -7.71 -6.71 2.41
C LEU A 86 -8.88 -7.12 3.29
N VAL A 87 -8.79 -6.91 4.61
CA VAL A 87 -9.88 -7.24 5.54
C VAL A 87 -11.14 -6.46 5.19
N GLY A 88 -11.01 -5.18 4.85
CA GLY A 88 -12.14 -4.36 4.44
C GLY A 88 -12.77 -4.82 3.11
N ALA A 89 -11.96 -5.21 2.13
CA ALA A 89 -12.43 -5.76 0.86
C ALA A 89 -13.14 -7.11 1.05
N MET A 90 -12.57 -8.01 1.86
CA MET A 90 -13.18 -9.32 2.15
C MET A 90 -14.54 -9.19 2.83
N LYS A 91 -14.66 -8.29 3.82
CA LYS A 91 -15.93 -7.99 4.49
C LYS A 91 -16.99 -7.49 3.51
N ASP A 92 -16.60 -6.61 2.58
CA ASP A 92 -17.48 -6.08 1.55
C ASP A 92 -17.97 -7.16 0.58
N VAL A 93 -17.05 -7.99 0.07
CA VAL A 93 -17.39 -9.10 -0.83
C VAL A 93 -18.32 -10.10 -0.15
N THR A 94 -18.03 -10.46 1.11
CA THR A 94 -18.86 -11.38 1.89
C THR A 94 -20.25 -10.81 2.14
N SER A 95 -20.35 -9.54 2.53
CA SER A 95 -21.65 -8.88 2.76
C SER A 95 -22.51 -8.84 1.50
N ARG A 96 -21.90 -8.58 0.33
CA ARG A 96 -22.61 -8.60 -0.95
C ARG A 96 -23.08 -9.99 -1.36
N LYS A 97 -22.37 -11.05 -0.96
CA LYS A 97 -22.78 -12.43 -1.21
C LYS A 97 -24.02 -12.78 -0.38
N ASN A 98 -24.03 -12.44 0.91
CA ASN A 98 -25.15 -12.70 1.82
C ASN A 98 -26.45 -11.91 1.48
N ILE A 99 -26.37 -10.83 0.68
CA ILE A 99 -27.56 -10.08 0.21
C ILE A 99 -28.19 -10.75 -1.03
N LYS A 100 -27.43 -11.60 -1.75
CA LYS A 100 -27.89 -12.26 -2.98
C LYS A 100 -28.41 -13.68 -2.75
N GLU A 101 -28.20 -14.24 -1.56
CA GLU A 101 -28.85 -15.46 -1.06
C GLU A 101 -30.15 -15.08 -0.34
#